data_AF-A0A2V9BWW1-F1
#
_entry.id   AF-A0A2V9BWW1-F1
#
_cell.length_a   1.000
_cell.length_b   1.000
_cell.length_c   1.000
_cell.angle_alpha   90.00
_cell.angle_beta   90.00
_cell.angle_gamma   90.00
#
_symmetry.space_group_name_H-M   'P 1'
#
loop_
_entity.id
_entity.type
_entity.pdbx_description
1 polymer ?
#
loop_
_entity_poly.entity_id
_entity_poly.type
_entity_poly.pdbx_seq_one_letter_code
_entity_poly.pdbx_strand_id
1 'polypeptide(L)'
;MSGLLDRILFSHRLQFLHKVSTLQEMVEDLDRDFRNTAGDLAGGLYTDPERGWHEIDAGHYDLNTCLRETIVLFKSFLVVLPAGQLDDFEKTVYVQSHFPSEDLLAPHHRRMGAFAGQ
;
A
#
# COMPACT_ATOMS: atom_id res chain seq x y z
N MET A 1 19.71 -26.32 11.30
CA MET A 1 18.49 -26.11 10.49
C MET A 1 17.90 -24.71 10.60
N SER A 2 18.38 -23.87 11.54
CA SER A 2 17.83 -22.52 11.77
C SER A 2 18.16 -21.49 10.68
N GLY A 3 19.38 -21.49 10.14
CA GLY A 3 19.81 -20.44 9.19
C GLY A 3 19.10 -20.43 7.82
N LEU A 4 18.49 -21.55 7.39
CA LEU A 4 17.74 -21.61 6.14
C LEU A 4 16.30 -21.11 6.31
N LEU A 5 15.68 -21.41 7.46
CA LEU A 5 14.38 -20.86 7.84
C LEU A 5 14.46 -19.35 8.08
N ASP A 6 15.51 -18.88 8.76
CA ASP A 6 15.74 -17.44 8.97
C ASP A 6 15.91 -16.69 7.64
N ARG A 7 16.64 -17.28 6.68
CA ARG A 7 16.84 -16.69 5.35
C ARG A 7 15.55 -16.64 4.54
N ILE A 8 14.72 -17.68 4.62
CA ILE A 8 13.40 -17.74 3.97
C ILE A 8 12.47 -16.71 4.62
N LEU A 9 12.31 -16.71 5.94
CA LEU A 9 11.44 -15.76 6.64
C LEU A 9 11.85 -14.30 6.39
N PHE A 10 13.16 -14.02 6.40
CA PHE A 10 13.68 -12.69 6.08
C PHE A 10 13.43 -12.31 4.61
N SER A 11 13.59 -13.24 3.68
CA SER A 11 13.29 -13.03 2.27
C SER A 11 11.81 -12.76 2.02
N HIS A 12 10.91 -13.52 2.65
CA HIS A 12 9.47 -13.35 2.54
C HIS A 12 9.00 -12.03 3.17
N ARG A 13 9.53 -11.67 4.34
CA ARG A 13 9.25 -10.37 4.96
C ARG A 13 9.71 -9.20 4.08
N LEU A 14 10.89 -9.30 3.50
CA LEU A 14 11.41 -8.27 2.59
C LEU A 14 10.56 -8.17 1.32
N GLN A 15 10.14 -9.29 0.74
CA GLN A 15 9.25 -9.32 -0.42
C GLN A 15 7.88 -8.71 -0.10
N PHE A 16 7.31 -9.01 1.06
CA PHE A 16 6.04 -8.42 1.50
C PHE A 16 6.15 -6.90 1.60
N LEU A 17 7.17 -6.39 2.32
CA LEU A 17 7.37 -4.95 2.47
C LEU A 17 7.66 -4.25 1.13
N HIS A 18 8.44 -4.89 0.26
CA HIS A 18 8.70 -4.35 -1.07
C HIS A 18 7.42 -4.25 -1.89
N LYS A 19 6.57 -5.30 -1.90
CA LYS A 19 5.27 -5.26 -2.59
C LYS A 19 4.35 -4.18 -2.05
N VAL A 20 4.30 -3.99 -0.73
CA VAL A 20 3.51 -2.90 -0.11
C VAL A 20 4.02 -1.53 -0.55
N SER A 21 5.34 -1.31 -0.55
CA SER A 21 5.95 -0.05 -1.04
C SER A 21 5.58 0.20 -2.50
N THR A 22 5.75 -0.80 -3.37
CA THR A 22 5.43 -0.67 -4.79
C THR A 22 3.94 -0.40 -5.02
N LEU A 23 3.04 -1.05 -4.28
CA LEU A 23 1.60 -0.75 -4.38
C LEU A 23 1.27 0.67 -3.93
N GLN A 24 1.91 1.16 -2.87
CA GLN A 24 1.74 2.53 -2.42
C GLN A 24 2.20 3.52 -3.51
N GLU A 25 3.40 3.34 -4.05
CA GLU A 25 3.95 4.16 -5.13
C GLU A 25 3.02 4.16 -6.37
N MET A 26 2.54 2.98 -6.78
CA MET A 26 1.60 2.86 -7.91
C MET A 26 0.28 3.59 -7.65
N VAL A 27 -0.27 3.51 -6.45
CA VAL A 27 -1.51 4.22 -6.09
C VAL A 27 -1.30 5.74 -6.10
N GLU A 28 -0.17 6.23 -5.59
CA GLU A 28 0.18 7.66 -5.60
C GLU A 28 0.37 8.18 -7.04
N ASP A 29 1.03 7.39 -7.89
CA ASP A 29 1.20 7.71 -9.30
C ASP A 29 -0.14 7.72 -10.06
N LEU A 30 -0.98 6.70 -9.87
CA LEU A 30 -2.30 6.61 -10.46
C LEU A 30 -3.23 7.75 -9.98
N ASP A 31 -3.20 8.12 -8.70
CA ASP A 31 -4.00 9.25 -8.17
C ASP A 31 -3.60 10.57 -8.84
N ARG A 32 -2.29 10.82 -8.97
CA ARG A 32 -1.78 12.03 -9.64
C ARG A 32 -2.18 12.05 -11.11
N ASP A 33 -1.92 10.96 -11.84
CA ASP A 33 -2.15 10.91 -13.28
C ASP A 33 -3.66 11.00 -13.59
N PHE A 34 -4.49 10.28 -12.83
CA PHE A 34 -5.94 10.36 -12.95
C PHE A 34 -6.48 11.78 -12.71
N ARG A 35 -6.00 12.47 -11.67
CA ARG A 35 -6.42 13.86 -11.38
C ARG A 35 -5.98 14.83 -12.47
N ASN A 36 -4.77 14.66 -13.00
CA ASN A 36 -4.27 15.50 -14.10
C ASN A 36 -5.14 15.32 -15.35
N THR A 37 -5.35 14.08 -15.79
CA THR A 37 -6.21 13.78 -16.95
C THR A 37 -7.63 14.29 -16.75
N ALA A 38 -8.24 14.06 -15.58
CA ALA A 38 -9.57 14.56 -15.27
C ALA A 38 -9.64 16.09 -15.27
N GLY A 39 -8.62 16.76 -14.73
CA GLY A 39 -8.49 18.22 -14.75
C GLY A 39 -8.37 18.78 -16.16
N ASP A 40 -7.51 18.18 -16.98
CA ASP A 40 -7.30 18.58 -18.38
C ASP A 40 -8.57 18.37 -19.23
N LEU A 41 -9.28 17.26 -18.99
CA LEU A 41 -10.54 16.98 -19.66
C LEU A 41 -11.65 17.97 -19.25
N ALA A 42 -11.78 18.26 -17.95
CA ALA A 42 -12.72 19.26 -17.45
C ALA A 42 -12.38 20.68 -17.94
N GLY A 43 -11.10 20.97 -18.12
CA GLY A 43 -10.60 22.24 -18.66
C GLY A 43 -10.73 22.37 -20.18
N GLY A 44 -11.16 21.32 -20.89
CA GLY A 44 -11.25 21.31 -22.35
C GLY A 44 -9.89 21.38 -23.04
N LEU A 45 -8.82 20.91 -22.38
CA LEU A 45 -7.45 20.93 -22.90
C LEU A 45 -7.16 19.77 -23.86
N TYR A 46 -8.03 18.76 -23.90
CA TYR A 46 -7.94 17.65 -24.85
C TYR A 46 -8.49 18.05 -26.22
N THR A 47 -7.64 17.95 -27.25
CA THR A 47 -8.06 18.04 -28.66
C THR A 47 -8.97 16.86 -29.06
N ASP A 48 -8.83 15.72 -28.38
CA ASP A 48 -9.65 14.52 -28.54
C ASP A 48 -10.18 14.07 -27.15
N PRO A 49 -11.39 14.50 -26.76
CA PRO A 49 -11.97 14.18 -25.45
C PRO A 49 -12.25 12.69 -25.22
N GLU A 50 -12.54 11.91 -26.28
CA GLU A 50 -12.81 10.47 -26.17
C GLU A 50 -11.56 9.72 -25.68
N ARG A 51 -10.39 10.12 -26.19
CA ARG A 51 -9.12 9.62 -25.69
C ARG A 51 -8.92 9.93 -24.20
N GLY A 52 -9.26 11.15 -23.76
CA GLY A 52 -9.18 11.52 -22.35
C GLY A 52 -10.07 10.65 -21.46
N TRP A 53 -11.31 10.37 -21.90
CA TRP A 53 -12.20 9.45 -21.19
C TRP A 53 -11.66 8.01 -21.13
N HIS A 54 -11.03 7.51 -22.20
CA HIS A 54 -10.37 6.20 -22.18
C HIS A 54 -9.19 6.14 -21.21
N GLU A 55 -8.39 7.20 -21.13
CA GLU A 55 -7.26 7.29 -20.18
C GLU A 55 -7.76 7.31 -18.71
N ILE A 56 -8.87 8.00 -18.43
CA ILE A 56 -9.54 7.98 -17.12
C ILE A 56 -10.05 6.58 -16.77
N ASP A 57 -10.72 5.90 -17.70
CA ASP A 57 -11.29 4.57 -17.44
C ASP A 57 -10.19 3.52 -17.18
N ALA A 58 -9.10 3.59 -17.95
CA ALA A 58 -7.90 2.77 -17.72
C ALA A 58 -7.29 3.05 -16.34
N GLY A 59 -7.08 4.32 -15.97
CA GLY A 59 -6.54 4.69 -14.66
C GLY A 59 -7.45 4.24 -13.50
N HIS A 60 -8.77 4.31 -13.66
CA HIS A 60 -9.72 3.80 -12.68
C HIS A 60 -9.67 2.26 -12.56
N TYR A 61 -9.52 1.54 -13.67
CA TYR A 61 -9.36 0.09 -13.67
C TYR A 61 -8.07 -0.32 -12.95
N ASP A 62 -6.95 0.34 -13.24
CA ASP A 62 -5.65 0.07 -12.62
C ASP A 62 -5.64 0.40 -11.13
N LEU A 63 -6.25 1.52 -10.72
CA LEU A 63 -6.38 1.89 -9.31
C LEU A 63 -7.20 0.84 -8.54
N ASN A 64 -8.33 0.41 -9.10
CA ASN A 64 -9.14 -0.66 -8.50
C ASN A 64 -8.36 -1.97 -8.37
N THR A 65 -7.51 -2.27 -9.35
CA THR A 65 -6.64 -3.45 -9.32
C THR A 65 -5.62 -3.33 -8.18
N CYS A 66 -4.93 -2.19 -8.06
CA CYS A 66 -3.97 -1.94 -6.97
C CYS A 66 -4.64 -2.04 -5.58
N LEU A 67 -5.84 -1.47 -5.41
CA LEU A 67 -6.59 -1.56 -4.15
C LEU A 67 -7.00 -3.00 -3.83
N ARG A 68 -7.42 -3.78 -4.83
CA ARG A 68 -7.75 -5.20 -4.65
C ARG A 68 -6.51 -6.02 -4.27
N GLU A 69 -5.37 -5.77 -4.90
CA GLU A 69 -4.09 -6.40 -4.53
C GLU A 69 -3.67 -6.05 -3.11
N THR A 70 -3.89 -4.80 -2.68
CA THR A 70 -3.62 -4.36 -1.31
C THR A 70 -4.46 -5.14 -0.31
N ILE A 71 -5.75 -5.36 -0.58
CA ILE A 71 -6.63 -6.20 0.23
C ILE A 71 -6.12 -7.65 0.29
N VAL A 72 -5.66 -8.21 -0.84
CA VAL A 72 -5.12 -9.58 -0.89
C VAL A 72 -3.85 -9.70 -0.06
N LEU A 73 -2.92 -8.75 -0.17
CA LEU A 73 -1.71 -8.73 0.66
C LEU A 73 -2.04 -8.60 2.14
N PHE A 74 -2.98 -7.72 2.49
CA PHE A 74 -3.39 -7.53 3.87
C PHE A 74 -4.00 -8.81 4.46
N LYS A 75 -4.91 -9.46 3.74
CA LYS A 75 -5.47 -10.75 4.15
C LYS A 75 -4.38 -11.82 4.31
N SER A 76 -3.43 -11.85 3.37
CA SER A 76 -2.30 -12.81 3.42
C SER A 76 -1.44 -12.58 4.66
N PHE A 77 -1.18 -11.33 5.02
CA PHE A 77 -0.48 -10.96 6.25
C PHE A 77 -1.23 -11.41 7.50
N LEU A 78 -2.54 -11.16 7.58
CA LEU A 78 -3.34 -11.57 8.73
C LEU A 78 -3.39 -13.10 8.91
N VAL A 79 -3.47 -13.86 7.81
CA VAL A 79 -3.52 -15.34 7.85
C VAL A 79 -2.24 -15.94 8.44
N VAL A 80 -1.08 -15.33 8.21
CA VAL A 80 0.20 -15.84 8.72
C VAL A 80 0.56 -15.27 10.10
N LEU A 81 -0.23 -14.34 10.62
CA LEU A 81 0.02 -13.70 11.90
C LEU A 81 -0.31 -14.66 13.06
N PRO A 82 0.58 -14.83 14.06
CA PRO A 82 0.27 -15.62 15.23
C PRO A 82 -0.96 -15.09 15.97
N ALA A 83 -1.82 -15.97 16.48
CA ALA A 83 -3.08 -15.57 17.12
C ALA A 83 -2.91 -14.53 18.25
N GLY A 84 -1.84 -14.64 19.06
CA GLY A 84 -1.55 -13.67 20.12
C GLY A 84 -1.08 -12.30 19.62
N GLN A 85 -0.62 -12.19 18.37
CA GLN A 85 -0.21 -10.91 17.77
C GLN A 85 -1.36 -10.21 17.02
N LEU A 86 -2.44 -10.92 16.72
CA LEU A 86 -3.60 -10.36 16.02
C LEU A 86 -4.34 -9.32 16.88
N ASP A 87 -4.57 -9.63 18.16
CA ASP A 87 -5.20 -8.69 19.10
C ASP A 87 -4.37 -7.40 19.26
N ASP A 88 -3.03 -7.54 19.34
CA ASP A 88 -2.12 -6.40 19.46
C ASP A 88 -2.08 -5.57 18.17
N PHE A 89 -2.12 -6.24 17.03
CA PHE A 89 -2.24 -5.59 15.72
C PHE A 89 -3.56 -4.82 15.61
N GLU A 90 -4.70 -5.43 15.96
CA GLU A 90 -6.01 -4.79 15.95
C GLU A 90 -6.05 -3.54 16.83
N LYS A 91 -5.56 -3.63 18.07
CA LYS A 91 -5.46 -2.48 18.98
C LYS A 91 -4.61 -1.36 18.39
N THR A 92 -3.47 -1.70 17.77
CA THR A 92 -2.58 -0.71 17.14
C THR A 92 -3.28 0.02 16.00
N VAL A 93 -3.96 -0.72 15.12
CA VAL A 93 -4.71 -0.14 13.99
C VAL A 93 -5.90 0.70 14.46
N TYR A 94 -6.62 0.25 15.49
CA TYR A 94 -7.73 1.00 16.08
C TYR A 94 -7.26 2.36 16.62
N VAL A 95 -6.15 2.39 17.35
CA VAL A 95 -5.57 3.64 17.87
C VAL A 95 -5.14 4.57 16.73
N GLN A 96 -4.45 4.06 15.72
CA GLN A 96 -3.97 4.86 14.59
C GLN A 96 -5.11 5.45 13.73
N SER A 97 -6.20 4.70 13.56
CA SER A 97 -7.36 5.14 12.76
C SER A 97 -8.23 6.19 13.47
N HIS A 98 -8.33 6.12 14.80
CA HIS A 98 -9.16 7.05 15.60
C HIS A 98 -8.37 8.27 16.10
N PHE A 99 -7.05 8.18 16.16
CA PHE A 99 -6.16 9.27 16.55
C PHE A 99 -5.04 9.42 15.51
N PRO A 100 -5.34 9.96 14.31
CA PRO A 100 -4.30 10.21 13.32
C PRO A 100 -3.28 11.18 13.93
N SER A 101 -2.05 10.70 14.14
CA SER A 101 -0.95 11.57 14.57
C SER A 101 -0.72 12.65 13.51
N GLU A 102 -0.64 13.92 13.91
CA GLU A 102 -0.43 15.12 13.06
C GLU A 102 0.88 15.13 12.23
N ASP A 103 1.64 14.03 12.18
CA ASP A 103 2.99 13.95 11.62
C ASP A 103 3.05 13.40 10.17
N LEU A 104 2.17 13.85 9.28
CA LEU A 104 2.19 13.46 7.85
C LEU A 104 3.32 14.11 7.02
N LEU A 105 4.31 14.76 7.65
CA LEU A 105 5.40 15.48 6.96
C LEU A 105 6.83 15.02 7.27
N ALA A 106 7.03 13.94 8.03
CA ALA A 106 8.38 13.45 8.33
C ALA A 106 8.78 12.27 7.42
N PRO A 107 9.96 12.30 6.76
CA PRO A 107 10.43 11.20 5.92
C PRO A 107 10.56 9.90 6.73
N HIS A 108 9.79 8.87 6.37
CA HIS A 108 9.74 7.60 7.08
C HIS A 108 11.02 6.79 6.87
N HIS A 109 12.04 7.06 7.69
CA HIS A 109 13.15 6.15 7.95
C HIS A 109 13.01 5.54 9.36
N ARG A 110 11.88 4.87 9.63
CA ARG A 110 11.67 4.22 10.93
C ARG A 110 12.17 2.78 10.89
N ARG A 111 13.42 2.62 11.31
CA ARG A 111 14.08 1.36 11.63
C ARG A 111 13.22 0.59 12.65
N MET A 112 12.54 -0.46 12.20
CA MET A 112 11.71 -1.32 13.05
C MET A 112 12.61 -2.02 14.08
N GLY A 113 12.37 -1.74 15.38
CA GLY A 113 13.14 -2.33 16.47
C GLY A 113 13.07 -3.87 16.43
N ALA A 114 14.20 -4.51 16.72
CA ALA A 114 14.31 -5.96 16.75
C ALA A 114 13.40 -6.52 17.85
N PHE A 115 12.43 -7.36 17.46
CA PHE A 115 11.71 -8.20 18.42
C PHE A 115 12.70 -9.26 18.95
N ALA A 116 13.03 -9.16 20.24
CA ALA A 116 13.87 -10.13 20.92
C ALA A 116 13.10 -11.46 21.07
N GLY A 117 13.74 -12.54 20.63
CA GLY A 117 13.24 -13.89 20.84
C GLY A 117 13.37 -14.33 22.30
N GLN A 118 12.38 -15.10 22.76
CA GLN A 118 12.52 -16.16 23.74
C GLN A 118 11.89 -17.41 23.14
#